data_AF-A0A433PQU5-F1
#
_entry.id   AF-A0A433PQU5-F1
#
_cell.length_a   1.000
_cell.length_b   1.000
_cell.length_c   1.000
_cell.angle_alpha   90.00
_cell.angle_beta   90.00
_cell.angle_gamma   90.00
#
_symmetry.space_group_name_H-M   'P 1'
#
loop_
_entity.id
_entity.type
_entity.pdbx_description
1 polymer ?
#
loop_
_entity_poly.entity_id
_entity_poly.type
_entity_poly.pdbx_seq_one_letter_code
_entity_poly.pdbx_strand_id
1 'polypeptide(L)'
;MQKIANTKWMLSCIDPSPLAFFRFAFLSHRSRAFDTYSKVLESALEQCEDQMVKERLLKMKEYDIQIQRSIQDTNVNVQQKINSLVDNSNILPMAGENTGHNDEDNEISKDEAHTLTTAPSAVIHSSTTMIMS
;
A
#
# COMPACT_ATOMS: atom_id res chain seq x y z
N MET A 1 -14.49 -20.39 -1.90
CA MET A 1 -15.96 -20.16 -1.88
C MET A 1 -16.34 -18.69 -2.02
N GLN A 2 -15.64 -17.74 -1.36
CA GLN A 2 -16.03 -16.32 -1.35
C GLN A 2 -15.99 -15.64 -2.73
N LYS A 3 -15.02 -15.96 -3.60
CA LYS A 3 -14.93 -15.38 -4.96
C LYS A 3 -16.19 -15.65 -5.80
N ILE A 4 -16.70 -16.88 -5.80
CA ILE A 4 -17.88 -17.30 -6.58
C ILE A 4 -19.14 -16.59 -6.07
N ALA A 5 -19.32 -16.53 -4.74
CA ALA A 5 -20.44 -15.82 -4.12
C ALA A 5 -20.41 -14.32 -4.45
N ASN A 6 -19.23 -13.70 -4.40
CA ASN A 6 -19.03 -12.29 -4.74
C ASN A 6 -19.32 -12.00 -6.22
N THR A 7 -18.85 -12.86 -7.14
CA THR A 7 -19.14 -12.70 -8.57
C THR A 7 -20.64 -12.85 -8.84
N LYS A 8 -21.29 -13.86 -8.24
CA LYS A 8 -22.74 -14.06 -8.36
C LYS A 8 -23.53 -12.86 -7.82
N TRP A 9 -23.12 -12.32 -6.68
CA TRP A 9 -23.73 -11.10 -6.13
C TRP A 9 -23.59 -9.92 -7.09
N MET A 10 -22.42 -9.74 -7.70
CA MET A 10 -22.19 -8.58 -8.55
C MET A 10 -22.93 -8.62 -9.88
N LEU A 11 -23.15 -9.82 -10.41
CA LEU A 11 -24.00 -10.04 -11.58
C LEU A 11 -25.48 -9.74 -11.26
N SER A 12 -25.95 -10.07 -10.05
CA SER A 12 -27.36 -9.92 -9.66
C SER A 12 -27.69 -8.57 -9.00
N CYS A 13 -26.69 -7.84 -8.49
CA CYS A 13 -26.90 -6.60 -7.77
C CYS A 13 -27.23 -5.44 -8.72
N ILE A 14 -28.25 -4.66 -8.38
CA ILE A 14 -28.67 -3.47 -9.16
C ILE A 14 -27.59 -2.38 -9.10
N ASP A 15 -27.03 -2.16 -7.91
CA ASP A 15 -25.94 -1.22 -7.64
C ASP A 15 -24.68 -1.99 -7.22
N PRO A 16 -23.84 -2.40 -8.18
CA PRO A 16 -22.58 -3.07 -7.88
C PRO A 16 -21.46 -2.07 -7.51
N SER A 17 -21.78 -0.89 -6.95
CA SER A 17 -20.76 0.07 -6.53
C SER A 17 -19.77 -0.53 -5.52
N PRO A 18 -18.53 -0.02 -5.46
CA PRO A 18 -17.56 -0.46 -4.45
C PRO A 18 -18.12 -0.39 -3.04
N LEU A 19 -18.88 0.67 -2.71
CA LEU A 19 -19.48 0.83 -1.39
C LEU A 19 -20.53 -0.24 -1.07
N ALA A 20 -21.42 -0.54 -2.03
CA ALA A 20 -22.42 -1.60 -1.87
C ALA A 20 -21.74 -2.97 -1.75
N PHE A 21 -20.73 -3.23 -2.58
CA PHE A 21 -19.93 -4.44 -2.51
C PHE A 21 -19.22 -4.56 -1.16
N PHE A 22 -18.68 -3.47 -0.61
CA PHE A 22 -18.05 -3.49 0.70
C PHE A 22 -19.08 -3.82 1.78
N ARG A 23 -20.27 -3.25 1.75
CA ARG A 23 -21.33 -3.62 2.71
C ARG A 23 -21.73 -5.08 2.61
N PHE A 24 -21.74 -5.64 1.40
CA PHE A 24 -22.06 -7.05 1.16
C PHE A 24 -20.94 -8.01 1.60
N ALA A 25 -19.69 -7.68 1.27
CA ALA A 25 -18.55 -8.58 1.45
C ALA A 25 -17.86 -8.46 2.82
N PHE A 26 -18.17 -7.44 3.65
CA PHE A 26 -17.34 -7.12 4.82
C PHE A 26 -17.71 -7.79 6.14
N LEU A 27 -16.80 -8.68 6.55
CA LEU A 27 -16.37 -8.92 7.94
C LEU A 27 -14.83 -8.88 8.12
N SER A 28 -14.00 -8.50 7.13
CA SER A 28 -12.51 -8.48 7.31
C SER A 28 -11.72 -7.47 6.45
N HIS A 29 -10.67 -6.89 7.05
CA HIS A 29 -9.61 -5.96 6.58
C HIS A 29 -9.87 -5.06 5.36
N ARG A 30 -10.09 -3.76 5.64
CA ARG A 30 -10.34 -2.69 4.64
C ARG A 30 -9.27 -2.56 3.56
N SER A 31 -8.01 -2.88 3.85
CA SER A 31 -6.91 -2.78 2.87
C SER A 31 -7.05 -3.75 1.70
N ARG A 32 -7.72 -4.89 1.89
CA ARG A 32 -7.94 -5.90 0.82
C ARG A 32 -9.27 -5.71 0.08
N ALA A 33 -10.08 -4.73 0.49
CA ALA A 33 -11.43 -4.48 -0.06
C ALA A 33 -11.39 -4.19 -1.56
N PHE A 34 -10.57 -3.19 -1.92
CA PHE A 34 -10.48 -2.65 -3.26
C PHE A 34 -9.91 -3.69 -4.23
N ASP A 35 -8.77 -4.30 -3.90
CA ASP A 35 -8.19 -5.36 -4.72
C ASP A 35 -9.16 -6.52 -4.94
N THR A 36 -9.94 -6.88 -3.92
CA THR A 36 -10.95 -7.93 -4.03
C THR A 36 -12.07 -7.50 -4.95
N TYR A 37 -12.57 -6.27 -4.80
CA TYR A 37 -13.60 -5.71 -5.68
C TYR A 37 -13.16 -5.71 -7.14
N SER A 38 -11.99 -5.17 -7.46
CA SER A 38 -11.51 -5.09 -8.85
C SER A 38 -11.34 -6.48 -9.47
N LYS A 39 -10.81 -7.46 -8.73
CA LYS A 39 -10.71 -8.86 -9.20
C LYS A 39 -12.06 -9.52 -9.45
N VAL A 40 -13.03 -9.28 -8.56
CA VAL A 40 -14.38 -9.81 -8.73
C VAL A 40 -15.07 -9.11 -9.90
N LEU A 41 -14.78 -7.83 -10.16
CA LEU A 41 -15.35 -7.04 -11.25
C LEU A 41 -14.87 -7.54 -12.61
N GLU A 42 -13.57 -7.83 -12.72
CA GLU A 42 -13.01 -8.49 -13.90
C GLU A 42 -13.64 -9.87 -14.12
N SER A 43 -13.72 -10.68 -13.07
CA SER A 43 -14.33 -12.01 -13.18
C SER A 43 -15.81 -11.95 -13.59
N ALA A 44 -16.56 -10.94 -13.11
CA ALA A 44 -17.95 -10.74 -13.49
C ALA A 44 -18.08 -10.29 -14.95
N LEU A 45 -17.20 -9.40 -15.42
CA LEU A 45 -17.17 -8.96 -16.82
C LEU A 45 -16.84 -10.09 -17.80
N GLU A 46 -15.95 -11.01 -17.41
CA GLU A 46 -15.59 -12.20 -18.19
C GLU A 46 -16.76 -13.20 -18.30
N GLN A 47 -17.56 -13.33 -17.24
CA GLN A 47 -18.66 -14.31 -17.14
C GLN A 47 -20.02 -13.75 -17.58
N CYS A 48 -20.13 -12.44 -17.82
CA CYS A 48 -21.39 -11.79 -18.12
C CYS A 48 -21.77 -11.91 -19.61
N GLU A 49 -22.87 -12.63 -19.87
CA GLU A 49 -23.47 -12.75 -21.20
C GLU A 49 -24.53 -11.67 -21.47
N ASP A 50 -25.16 -11.12 -20.42
CA ASP A 50 -26.17 -10.06 -20.54
C ASP A 50 -25.52 -8.70 -20.86
N GLN A 51 -25.93 -8.10 -21.98
CA GLN A 51 -25.36 -6.84 -22.47
C GLN A 51 -25.63 -5.65 -21.54
N MET A 52 -26.83 -5.55 -20.96
CA MET A 52 -27.17 -4.43 -20.07
C MET A 52 -26.38 -4.52 -18.76
N VAL A 53 -26.26 -5.73 -18.21
CA VAL A 53 -25.44 -5.96 -17.01
C VAL A 53 -23.97 -5.66 -17.32
N LYS A 54 -23.47 -6.10 -18.48
CA LYS A 54 -22.08 -5.86 -18.91
C LYS A 54 -21.78 -4.38 -19.05
N GLU A 55 -22.66 -3.59 -19.66
CA GLU A 55 -22.50 -2.13 -19.76
C GLU A 55 -22.45 -1.44 -18.39
N ARG A 56 -23.29 -1.88 -17.45
CA ARG A 56 -23.26 -1.38 -16.07
C ARG A 56 -21.92 -1.69 -15.40
N LEU A 57 -21.43 -2.92 -15.53
CA LEU A 57 -20.14 -3.33 -14.95
C LEU A 57 -18.97 -2.58 -15.60
N LEU A 58 -19.02 -2.31 -16.90
CA LEU A 58 -18.00 -1.49 -17.60
C LEU A 58 -17.97 -0.06 -17.07
N LYS A 59 -19.14 0.57 -16.82
CA LYS A 59 -19.21 1.88 -16.18
C LYS A 59 -18.53 1.87 -14.81
N MET A 60 -18.77 0.83 -14.01
CA MET A 60 -18.11 0.70 -12.71
C MET A 60 -16.58 0.54 -12.82
N LYS A 61 -16.11 -0.20 -13.83
CA LYS A 61 -14.67 -0.34 -14.11
C LYS A 61 -14.05 1.00 -14.50
N GLU A 62 -14.72 1.79 -15.32
CA GLU A 62 -14.27 3.11 -15.72
C GLU A 62 -14.18 4.07 -14.52
N TYR A 63 -15.18 4.07 -13.63
CA TYR A 63 -15.10 4.85 -12.39
C TYR A 63 -13.94 4.42 -11.49
N ASP A 64 -13.68 3.13 -11.36
CA ASP A 64 -12.54 2.61 -10.58
C ASP A 64 -11.21 3.14 -11.16
N ILE A 65 -11.03 3.07 -12.49
CA ILE A 65 -9.85 3.60 -13.18
C ILE A 65 -9.68 5.11 -12.95
N GLN A 66 -10.75 5.89 -13.03
CA GLN A 66 -10.70 7.34 -12.82
C GLN A 66 -10.29 7.69 -11.39
N ILE A 67 -10.81 6.96 -10.39
CA ILE A 67 -10.43 7.14 -8.99
C ILE A 67 -8.95 6.82 -8.80
N GLN A 68 -8.47 5.70 -9.34
CA GLN A 68 -7.05 5.32 -9.26
C GLN A 68 -6.13 6.38 -9.88
N ARG A 69 -6.49 6.93 -11.04
CA ARG A 69 -5.75 8.02 -11.68
C ARG A 69 -5.73 9.28 -10.81
N SER A 70 -6.88 9.69 -10.30
CA SER A 70 -6.99 10.87 -9.43
C SER A 70 -6.13 10.75 -8.17
N ILE A 71 -6.11 9.57 -7.55
CA ILE A 71 -5.25 9.28 -6.39
C ILE A 71 -3.78 9.36 -6.80
N GLN A 72 -3.41 8.77 -7.93
CA GLN A 72 -2.04 8.80 -8.44
C GLN A 72 -1.56 10.22 -8.73
N ASP A 73 -2.37 11.03 -9.41
CA ASP A 73 -2.05 12.43 -9.74
C ASP A 73 -1.87 13.26 -8.47
N THR A 74 -2.75 13.05 -7.48
CA THR A 74 -2.64 13.71 -6.17
C THR A 74 -1.35 13.33 -5.46
N ASN A 75 -1.00 12.04 -5.45
CA ASN A 75 0.22 11.55 -4.82
C ASN A 75 1.47 12.13 -5.49
N VAL A 76 1.51 12.18 -6.82
CA VAL A 76 2.60 12.79 -7.58
C VAL A 76 2.71 14.29 -7.26
N ASN A 77 1.60 15.01 -7.22
CA ASN A 77 1.59 16.43 -6.89
C ASN A 77 2.13 16.71 -5.48
N VAL A 78 1.69 15.92 -4.49
CA VAL A 78 2.17 16.01 -3.11
C VAL A 78 3.67 15.75 -3.04
N GLN A 79 4.16 14.70 -3.71
CA GLN A 79 5.59 14.37 -3.73
C GLN A 79 6.43 15.49 -4.38
N GLN A 80 5.97 16.03 -5.52
CA GLN A 80 6.62 17.16 -6.18
C GLN A 80 6.72 18.37 -5.25
N LYS A 81 5.63 18.71 -4.56
CA LYS A 81 5.60 19.83 -3.61
C LYS A 81 6.53 19.61 -2.43
N ILE A 82 6.60 18.40 -1.89
CA ILE A 82 7.53 18.04 -0.82
C ILE A 82 8.97 18.22 -1.29
N ASN A 83 9.32 17.70 -2.47
CA ASN A 83 10.67 17.82 -3.02
C ASN A 83 11.08 19.28 -3.21
N SER A 84 10.20 20.11 -3.78
CA SER A 84 10.47 21.55 -3.93
C SER A 84 10.67 22.27 -2.60
N LEU A 85 9.93 21.89 -1.55
CA LEU A 85 10.12 22.47 -0.22
C LEU A 85 11.47 22.07 0.39
N VAL A 86 11.88 20.80 0.21
CA VAL A 86 13.19 20.31 0.66
C VAL A 86 14.32 21.05 -0.06
N ASP A 87 14.23 21.18 -1.38
CA ASP A 87 15.23 21.88 -2.20
C ASP A 87 15.37 23.35 -1.77
N ASN A 88 14.24 24.03 -1.52
CA ASN A 88 14.24 25.42 -1.06
C ASN A 88 14.77 25.58 0.37
N SER A 89 14.56 24.59 1.24
CA SER A 89 15.05 24.61 2.63
C SER A 89 16.55 24.37 2.77
N ASN A 90 17.19 23.79 1.74
CA ASN A 90 18.64 23.56 1.69
C ASN A 90 19.43 24.81 1.23
N ILE A 91 18.78 25.94 0.96
CA ILE A 91 19.42 27.22 0.64
C ILE A 91 19.36 28.16 1.86
N LEU A 92 20.04 27.81 2.95
CA LEU A 92 20.53 28.81 3.89
C LEU A 92 21.99 29.09 3.53
N PRO A 93 22.36 30.34 3.18
CA PRO A 93 23.77 30.68 3.04
C PRO A 93 24.41 30.51 4.43
N MET A 94 25.39 29.62 4.54
CA MET A 94 26.31 29.56 5.66
C MET A 94 27.15 30.85 5.66
N ALA A 95 26.56 31.94 6.14
CA ALA A 95 27.27 33.16 6.48
C ALA A 95 28.02 32.88 7.79
N GLY A 96 29.29 32.54 7.66
CA GLY A 96 30.20 32.33 8.76
C GLY A 96 31.64 32.43 8.26
N GLU A 97 32.08 33.65 7.96
CA GLU A 97 33.50 34.00 7.97
C GLU A 97 34.03 33.74 9.39
N ASN A 98 35.07 32.92 9.54
CA ASN A 98 36.13 33.27 10.47
C ASN A 98 37.47 32.64 10.04
N THR A 99 38.35 33.51 9.59
CA THR A 99 39.78 33.34 9.37
C THR A 99 40.46 33.13 10.73
N GLY A 100 41.35 32.15 10.88
CA GLY A 100 42.22 32.10 12.07
C GLY A 100 42.91 30.76 12.36
N HIS A 101 44.12 30.61 11.84
CA HIS A 101 45.29 29.92 12.41
C HIS A 101 45.15 29.29 13.82
N ASN A 102 45.46 28.01 13.98
CA ASN A 102 46.80 27.51 14.38
C ASN A 102 46.75 26.04 14.81
N ASP A 103 47.84 25.35 14.45
CA ASP A 103 48.19 23.99 14.81
C ASP A 103 48.28 23.81 16.33
N GLU A 104 47.64 22.77 16.88
CA GLU A 104 48.18 22.06 18.04
C GLU A 104 47.88 20.57 17.91
N ASP A 105 48.97 19.81 17.80
CA ASP A 105 49.03 18.37 17.91
C ASP A 105 48.38 17.89 19.21
N ASN A 106 47.55 16.85 19.12
CA ASN A 106 47.33 15.98 20.27
C ASN A 106 47.18 14.52 19.82
N GLU A 107 48.32 13.86 19.78
CA GLU A 107 48.47 12.42 19.68
C GLU A 107 48.00 11.78 21.00
N ILE A 108 46.96 10.93 20.99
CA ILE A 108 46.76 9.92 22.05
C ILE A 108 46.05 8.67 21.52
N SER A 109 46.87 7.61 21.45
CA SER A 109 46.67 6.19 21.76
C SER A 109 45.39 5.43 21.36
N LYS A 110 45.60 4.53 20.39
CA LYS A 110 45.33 3.07 20.36
C LYS A 110 44.38 2.40 21.38
N ASP A 111 43.64 1.47 20.77
CA ASP A 111 43.12 0.19 21.27
C ASP A 111 41.91 0.20 22.19
N GLU A 112 40.76 -0.21 21.65
CA GLU A 112 39.92 -1.22 22.29
C GLU A 112 39.04 -1.95 21.25
N ALA A 113 39.30 -3.25 21.12
CA ALA A 113 38.54 -4.18 20.33
C ALA A 113 37.43 -4.80 21.19
N HIS A 114 36.20 -4.91 20.70
CA HIS A 114 35.28 -5.96 21.15
C HIS A 114 34.29 -6.38 20.05
N THR A 115 34.72 -7.44 19.34
CA THR A 115 33.99 -8.69 19.07
C THR A 115 32.46 -8.65 18.94
N LEU A 116 31.99 -9.04 17.75
CA LEU A 116 30.68 -9.63 17.49
C LEU A 116 30.29 -10.65 18.57
N THR A 117 29.04 -10.60 19.04
CA THR A 117 28.40 -11.70 19.78
C THR A 117 27.07 -12.10 19.13
N THR A 118 27.13 -13.31 18.57
CA THR A 118 26.14 -14.36 18.23
C THR A 118 25.21 -14.66 19.44
N ALA A 119 23.95 -15.14 19.38
CA ALA A 119 22.92 -15.33 18.35
C ALA A 119 21.52 -15.56 19.04
N PRO A 120 20.77 -16.67 18.85
CA PRO A 120 19.53 -16.75 18.05
C PRO A 120 18.27 -17.23 18.82
N SER A 121 17.15 -17.31 18.08
CA SER A 121 16.00 -18.23 18.23
C SER A 121 14.66 -17.66 18.72
N ALA A 122 13.62 -17.88 17.91
CA ALA A 122 12.35 -18.45 18.39
C ALA A 122 11.64 -19.17 17.22
N VAL A 123 11.80 -20.49 17.19
CA VAL A 123 10.95 -21.44 16.47
C VAL A 123 9.59 -21.47 17.19
N ILE A 124 8.49 -21.26 16.47
CA ILE A 124 7.16 -21.53 16.99
C ILE A 124 6.55 -22.66 16.18
N HIS A 125 6.54 -23.86 16.79
CA HIS A 125 5.63 -24.93 16.42
C HIS A 125 4.26 -24.64 17.04
N SER A 126 3.18 -24.92 16.32
CA SER A 126 1.93 -25.30 16.98
C SER A 126 1.12 -26.29 16.18
N SER A 127 0.72 -27.31 16.91
CA SER A 127 0.26 -28.62 16.48
C SER A 127 -1.21 -28.63 16.07
N THR A 128 -1.48 -29.52 15.12
CA THR A 128 -2.77 -30.12 14.77
C THR A 128 -3.53 -30.62 15.99
N THR A 129 -4.85 -30.42 16.02
CA THR A 129 -5.76 -31.29 16.78
C THR A 129 -6.99 -31.56 15.92
N MET A 130 -7.17 -32.84 15.56
CA MET A 130 -8.40 -33.38 14.98
C MET A 130 -9.45 -33.52 16.08
N ILE A 131 -10.71 -33.25 15.77
CA ILE A 131 -11.84 -33.80 16.52
C ILE A 131 -12.71 -34.55 15.51
N MET A 132 -12.79 -35.87 15.70
CA MET A 132 -13.74 -36.75 15.05
C MET A 132 -14.97 -36.95 15.96
N SER A 133 -16.09 -37.19 15.27
CA SER A 133 -17.41 -37.67 15.73
C SER A 133 -18.35 -36.65 16.36
#